data_AF-A0A350P8Q6-F1
#
_entry.id   AF-A0A350P8Q6-F1
#
_cell.length_a   1.000
_cell.length_b   1.000
_cell.length_c   1.000
_cell.angle_alpha   90.00
_cell.angle_beta   90.00
_cell.angle_gamma   90.00
#
_symmetry.space_group_name_H-M   'P 1'
#
loop_
_entity.id
_entity.type
_entity.pdbx_description
1 polymer ?
#
loop_
_entity_poly.entity_id
_entity_poly.type
_entity_poly.pdbx_seq_one_letter_code
_entity_poly.pdbx_strand_id
1 'polypeptide(L)'
;MSLNITFQRFGLVHCRTSYLGSLSFRLLTILLMLACGETSVFAQALPQDTFEAQRERFLEVEKNLRTMPSRSLDKLDRDIHALATYPLYPYLLRLKLERTLSLKNKRAIESFLEDYSGQPASYGLRYRWLNYLASKGHNSAFMDSYRKGMGAKLTCKALGYQLASSDNPKALLNDVDALWYHGKSQPDECDPLFYQWRKNGLMTPEKVIARIEIAAKEGNRRIIPYLKRQLPDNETYIADAWLAVTRDV
;
A
#
# COMPACT_ATOMS: atom_id res chain seq x y z
N MET A 1 12.63 16.95 1.80
CA MET A 1 12.53 17.76 0.57
C MET A 1 11.43 18.78 0.80
N SER A 2 11.80 19.99 1.21
CA SER A 2 10.89 21.08 1.53
C SER A 2 10.47 21.77 0.23
N LEU A 3 9.17 21.89 0.00
CA LEU A 3 8.60 22.65 -1.11
C LEU A 3 8.60 24.14 -0.74
N ASN A 4 9.52 24.89 -1.33
CA ASN A 4 9.52 26.35 -1.30
C ASN A 4 8.57 26.89 -2.37
N ILE A 5 7.52 27.60 -1.95
CA ILE A 5 6.65 28.37 -2.83
C ILE A 5 7.14 29.82 -2.82
N THR A 6 7.64 30.28 -3.96
CA THR A 6 8.13 31.64 -4.17
C THR A 6 6.96 32.56 -4.50
N PHE A 7 6.68 33.56 -3.66
CA PHE A 7 5.72 34.63 -3.94
C PHE A 7 6.38 35.73 -4.79
N GLN A 8 5.77 36.03 -5.94
CA GLN A 8 6.25 37.00 -6.92
C GLN A 8 5.76 38.42 -6.56
N ARG A 9 6.70 39.35 -6.43
CA ARG A 9 6.51 40.78 -6.09
C ARG A 9 5.97 41.53 -7.32
N PHE A 10 4.80 42.18 -7.20
CA PHE A 10 4.32 43.14 -8.20
C PHE A 10 4.92 44.54 -7.95
N GLY A 11 5.43 45.15 -9.02
CA GLY A 11 6.09 46.46 -9.03
C GLY A 11 5.13 47.65 -9.05
N LEU A 12 5.52 48.72 -8.37
CA LEU A 12 4.83 50.00 -8.34
C LEU A 12 5.37 50.94 -9.44
N VAL A 13 4.50 51.31 -10.37
CA VAL A 13 4.74 52.34 -11.39
C VAL A 13 4.72 53.72 -10.75
N HIS A 14 5.80 54.49 -10.89
CA HIS A 14 5.89 55.87 -10.43
C HIS A 14 5.45 56.83 -11.55
N CYS A 15 4.35 57.55 -11.36
CA CYS A 15 3.93 58.66 -12.21
C CYS A 15 4.55 59.97 -11.70
N ARG A 16 5.31 60.67 -12.54
CA ARG A 16 5.84 62.01 -12.26
C ARG A 16 4.77 63.05 -12.57
N THR A 17 4.48 63.94 -11.61
CA THR A 17 3.71 65.17 -11.87
C THR A 17 4.55 66.40 -11.54
N SER A 18 4.76 67.24 -12.54
CA SER A 18 5.45 68.52 -12.49
C SER A 18 4.59 69.55 -11.75
N TYR A 19 5.18 70.26 -10.77
CA TYR A 19 4.53 71.32 -10.01
C TYR A 19 4.74 72.69 -10.69
N LEU A 20 3.65 73.36 -11.02
CA LEU A 20 3.61 74.77 -11.42
C LEU A 20 2.53 75.49 -10.60
N GLY A 21 2.98 76.47 -9.81
CA GLY A 21 2.26 77.73 -9.60
C GLY A 21 1.09 77.77 -8.61
N SER A 22 1.19 78.75 -7.72
CA SER A 22 0.12 79.48 -7.01
C SER A 22 -0.41 78.94 -5.67
N LEU A 23 -0.06 79.70 -4.64
CA LEU A 23 -0.57 79.65 -3.27
C LEU A 23 -2.07 79.97 -3.26
N SER A 24 -2.95 78.97 -3.40
CA SER A 24 -4.36 79.13 -3.00
C SER A 24 -5.09 77.83 -2.65
N PHE A 25 -4.36 76.73 -2.42
CA PHE A 25 -4.94 75.40 -2.16
C PHE A 25 -4.46 74.78 -0.83
N ARG A 26 -4.19 75.62 0.18
CA ARG A 26 -3.75 75.18 1.52
C ARG A 26 -4.87 74.80 2.49
N LEU A 27 -6.12 74.74 2.04
CA LEU A 27 -7.27 74.33 2.86
C LEU A 27 -8.00 73.06 2.36
N LEU A 28 -7.58 72.48 1.23
CA LEU A 28 -8.16 71.24 0.66
C LEU A 28 -7.16 70.07 0.62
N THR A 29 -6.17 70.06 1.51
CA THR A 29 -5.15 69.00 1.61
C THR A 29 -5.03 68.42 3.03
N ILE A 30 -6.04 68.64 3.88
CA ILE A 30 -6.17 67.97 5.20
C ILE A 30 -7.30 66.92 5.17
N LEU A 31 -8.20 66.93 4.18
CA LEU A 31 -9.32 65.98 4.08
C LEU A 31 -9.01 64.70 3.26
N LEU A 32 -7.78 64.54 2.74
CA LEU A 32 -7.41 63.43 1.84
C LEU A 32 -6.30 62.51 2.41
N MET A 33 -6.13 62.47 3.74
CA MET A 33 -5.21 61.57 4.48
C MET A 33 -5.96 60.69 5.51
N LEU A 34 -7.28 60.56 5.37
CA LEU A 34 -8.16 59.77 6.25
C LEU A 34 -8.90 58.63 5.50
N ALA A 35 -8.41 58.27 4.32
CA ALA A 35 -8.92 57.14 3.55
C ALA A 35 -7.85 56.06 3.35
N CYS A 36 -7.01 55.82 4.36
CA CYS A 36 -6.32 54.53 4.46
C CYS A 36 -7.39 53.52 4.91
N GLY A 37 -8.17 53.05 3.94
CA GLY A 37 -9.21 52.05 4.16
C GLY A 37 -8.60 50.87 4.90
N GLU A 38 -9.15 50.57 6.06
CA GLU A 38 -8.88 49.34 6.78
C GLU A 38 -9.21 48.18 5.86
N THR A 39 -8.19 47.56 5.25
CA THR A 39 -8.37 46.24 4.67
C THR A 39 -8.55 45.31 5.86
N SER A 40 -9.80 45.13 6.30
CA SER A 40 -10.17 44.11 7.27
C SER A 40 -9.80 42.77 6.67
N VAL A 41 -8.63 42.25 7.04
CA VAL A 41 -8.29 40.85 6.82
C VAL A 41 -9.28 40.07 7.67
N PHE A 42 -10.35 39.57 7.06
CA PHE A 42 -11.22 38.61 7.69
C PHE A 42 -10.36 37.38 8.00
N ALA A 43 -9.86 37.29 9.23
CA ALA A 43 -9.32 36.06 9.77
C ALA A 43 -10.48 35.05 9.75
N GLN A 44 -10.51 34.18 8.74
CA GLN A 44 -11.42 33.06 8.73
C GLN A 44 -11.05 32.19 9.92
N ALA A 45 -11.85 32.26 10.99
CA ALA A 45 -11.73 31.34 12.10
C ALA A 45 -11.89 29.93 11.53
N LEU A 46 -10.97 29.04 11.92
CA LEU A 46 -11.11 27.63 11.56
C LEU A 46 -12.47 27.13 12.06
N PRO A 47 -13.14 26.26 11.30
CA PRO A 47 -14.37 25.64 11.77
C PRO A 47 -14.13 24.99 13.13
N GLN A 48 -15.12 25.10 14.02
CA GLN A 48 -15.05 24.50 15.35
C GLN A 48 -14.80 22.99 15.22
N ASP A 49 -13.79 22.48 15.93
CA ASP A 49 -13.56 21.03 15.99
C ASP A 49 -14.66 20.39 16.83
N THR A 50 -15.70 19.89 16.16
CA THR A 50 -16.81 19.18 16.80
C THR A 50 -16.40 17.82 17.36
N PHE A 51 -15.18 17.35 17.08
CA PHE A 51 -14.68 16.04 17.47
C PHE A 51 -13.57 16.07 18.51
N GLU A 52 -13.21 17.24 19.06
CA GLU A 52 -12.03 17.37 19.95
C GLU A 52 -11.99 16.32 21.07
N ALA A 53 -13.10 16.18 21.83
CA ALA A 53 -13.19 15.19 22.90
C ALA A 53 -13.09 13.73 22.39
N GLN A 54 -13.66 13.43 21.22
CA GLN A 54 -13.59 12.09 20.62
C GLN A 54 -12.19 11.80 20.06
N ARG A 55 -11.48 12.81 19.57
CA ARG A 55 -10.09 12.73 19.10
C ARG A 55 -9.15 12.37 20.24
N GLU A 56 -9.25 13.06 21.38
CA GLU A 56 -8.46 12.74 22.57
C GLU A 56 -8.71 11.31 23.03
N ARG A 57 -9.99 10.91 23.13
CA ARG A 57 -10.35 9.54 23.53
C ARG A 57 -9.87 8.49 22.52
N PHE A 58 -9.95 8.78 21.22
CA PHE A 58 -9.42 7.91 20.17
C PHE A 58 -7.92 7.66 20.35
N LEU A 59 -7.13 8.71 20.57
CA LEU A 59 -5.68 8.59 20.75
C LEU A 59 -5.32 7.76 21.98
N GLU A 60 -6.06 7.92 23.07
CA GLU A 60 -5.90 7.10 24.28
C GLU A 60 -6.18 5.62 24.00
N VAL A 61 -7.32 5.30 23.38
CA VAL A 61 -7.72 3.92 23.07
C VAL A 61 -6.76 3.29 22.06
N GLU A 62 -6.32 4.03 21.05
CA GLU A 62 -5.33 3.57 20.08
C GLU A 62 -4.00 3.23 20.77
N LYS A 63 -3.51 4.10 21.66
CA LYS A 63 -2.30 3.85 22.45
C LYS A 63 -2.44 2.59 23.30
N ASN A 64 -3.59 2.40 23.94
CA ASN A 64 -3.84 1.22 24.77
C ASN A 64 -3.88 -0.07 23.92
N LEU A 65 -4.54 -0.04 22.75
CA LEU A 65 -4.56 -1.17 21.81
C LEU A 65 -3.16 -1.56 21.31
N ARG A 66 -2.25 -0.58 21.13
CA ARG A 66 -0.87 -0.82 20.70
C ARG A 66 0.02 -1.39 21.80
N THR A 67 -0.18 -0.97 23.04
CA THR A 67 0.75 -1.26 24.14
C THR A 67 0.31 -2.41 25.04
N MET A 68 -1.00 -2.64 25.20
CA MET A 68 -1.51 -3.71 26.06
C MET A 68 -1.26 -5.11 25.47
N PRO A 69 -1.11 -6.14 26.33
CA PRO A 69 -1.04 -7.53 25.89
C PRO A 69 -2.31 -7.93 25.13
N SER A 70 -2.17 -8.69 24.04
CA SER A 70 -3.31 -9.10 23.19
C SER A 70 -4.45 -9.76 23.97
N ARG A 71 -4.13 -10.56 24.99
CA ARG A 71 -5.10 -11.23 25.88
C ARG A 71 -5.98 -10.28 26.71
N SER A 72 -5.59 -9.02 26.82
CA SER A 72 -6.29 -8.01 27.64
C SER A 72 -7.12 -7.05 26.78
N LEU A 73 -7.07 -7.16 25.45
CA LEU A 73 -7.67 -6.15 24.55
C LEU A 73 -9.20 -6.17 24.56
N ASP A 74 -9.83 -7.29 24.93
CA ASP A 74 -11.29 -7.35 25.11
C ASP A 74 -11.78 -6.40 26.21
N LYS A 75 -10.91 -5.96 27.13
CA LYS A 75 -11.25 -4.95 28.14
C LYS A 75 -11.54 -3.57 27.55
N LEU A 76 -11.05 -3.30 26.33
CA LEU A 76 -11.21 -2.02 25.65
C LEU A 76 -12.48 -1.96 24.78
N ASP A 77 -13.30 -3.01 24.73
CA ASP A 77 -14.44 -3.06 23.81
C ASP A 77 -15.45 -1.95 24.07
N ARG A 78 -15.74 -1.65 25.33
CA ARG A 78 -16.62 -0.52 25.69
C ARG A 78 -16.04 0.81 25.22
N ASP A 79 -14.74 1.01 25.37
CA ASP A 79 -14.07 2.26 25.00
C ASP A 79 -14.02 2.43 23.48
N ILE A 80 -13.81 1.34 22.75
CA ILE A 80 -13.87 1.31 21.28
C ILE A 80 -15.30 1.65 20.83
N HIS A 81 -16.31 0.95 21.33
CA HIS A 81 -17.71 1.15 20.91
C HIS A 81 -18.27 2.53 21.29
N ALA A 82 -17.78 3.16 22.36
CA ALA A 82 -18.14 4.54 22.71
C ALA A 82 -17.75 5.55 21.62
N LEU A 83 -16.81 5.19 20.73
CA LEU A 83 -16.38 6.02 19.60
C LEU A 83 -17.08 5.67 18.28
N ALA A 84 -18.18 4.90 18.28
CA ALA A 84 -18.83 4.44 17.05
C ALA A 84 -19.24 5.56 16.06
N THR A 85 -19.50 6.78 16.54
CA THR A 85 -19.83 7.95 15.71
C THR A 85 -18.61 8.74 15.24
N TYR A 86 -17.41 8.42 15.73
CA TYR A 86 -16.18 9.10 15.35
C TYR A 86 -15.67 8.54 14.00
N PRO A 87 -15.34 9.40 13.01
CA PRO A 87 -14.98 8.94 11.65
C PRO A 87 -13.85 7.91 11.58
N LEU A 88 -12.91 7.92 12.53
CA LEU A 88 -11.78 6.98 12.55
C LEU A 88 -12.04 5.70 13.35
N TYR A 89 -13.25 5.50 13.88
CA TYR A 89 -13.66 4.27 14.58
C TYR A 89 -13.21 2.96 13.92
N PRO A 90 -13.33 2.78 12.58
CA PRO A 90 -12.92 1.54 11.92
C PRO A 90 -11.44 1.18 12.10
N TYR A 91 -10.58 2.18 12.34
CA TYR A 91 -9.15 1.97 12.56
C TYR A 91 -8.87 1.34 13.93
N LEU A 92 -9.67 1.64 14.96
CA LEU A 92 -9.58 0.96 16.26
C LEU A 92 -10.00 -0.51 16.14
N LEU A 93 -11.09 -0.77 15.40
CA LEU A 93 -11.54 -2.13 15.11
C LEU A 93 -10.47 -2.93 14.38
N ARG A 94 -9.91 -2.40 13.29
CA ARG A 94 -8.81 -3.07 12.56
C ARG A 94 -7.64 -3.35 13.49
N LEU A 95 -7.20 -2.36 14.27
CA LEU A 95 -6.06 -2.52 15.17
C LEU A 95 -6.29 -3.64 16.19
N LYS A 96 -7.49 -3.71 16.80
CA LYS A 96 -7.86 -4.80 17.71
C LYS A 96 -7.80 -6.15 16.99
N LEU A 97 -8.39 -6.26 15.80
CA LEU A 97 -8.42 -7.50 15.01
C LEU A 97 -7.02 -7.97 14.62
N GLU A 98 -6.16 -7.06 14.15
CA GLU A 98 -4.76 -7.37 13.80
C GLU A 98 -3.96 -7.88 15.01
N ARG A 99 -4.22 -7.33 16.21
CA ARG A 99 -3.56 -7.74 17.46
C ARG A 99 -4.08 -9.04 18.04
N THR A 100 -5.24 -9.51 17.59
CA THR A 100 -5.95 -10.68 18.14
C THR A 100 -6.29 -11.73 17.07
N LEU A 101 -5.49 -11.81 16.00
CA LEU A 101 -5.68 -12.79 14.93
C LEU A 101 -5.76 -14.21 15.50
N SER A 102 -6.94 -14.82 15.35
CA SER A 102 -7.23 -16.17 15.80
C SER A 102 -8.43 -16.74 15.05
N LEU A 103 -8.56 -18.06 14.95
CA LEU A 103 -9.76 -18.68 14.37
C LEU A 103 -11.05 -18.31 15.13
N LYS A 104 -10.98 -18.10 16.45
CA LYS A 104 -12.12 -17.60 17.25
C LYS A 104 -12.66 -16.28 16.68
N ASN A 105 -11.78 -15.45 16.15
CA ASN A 105 -12.12 -14.14 15.59
C ASN A 105 -12.39 -14.18 14.07
N LYS A 106 -12.40 -15.35 13.41
CA LYS A 106 -12.66 -15.48 11.95
C LYS A 106 -13.89 -14.69 11.53
N ARG A 107 -15.02 -14.85 12.23
CA ARG A 107 -16.27 -14.16 11.90
C ARG A 107 -16.11 -12.65 11.98
N ALA A 108 -15.53 -12.13 13.08
CA ALA A 108 -15.32 -10.70 13.25
C ALA A 108 -14.37 -10.11 12.19
N ILE A 109 -13.33 -10.86 11.79
CA ILE A 109 -12.40 -10.45 10.74
C ILE A 109 -13.11 -10.39 9.38
N GLU A 110 -13.85 -11.43 9.00
CA GLU A 110 -14.54 -11.45 7.70
C GLU A 110 -15.66 -10.40 7.65
N SER A 111 -16.46 -10.24 8.71
CA SER A 111 -17.47 -9.16 8.78
C SER A 111 -16.83 -7.79 8.63
N PHE A 112 -15.73 -7.50 9.33
CA PHE A 112 -15.03 -6.23 9.16
C PHE A 112 -14.51 -6.03 7.72
N LEU A 113 -13.98 -7.07 7.09
CA LEU A 113 -13.50 -7.00 5.71
C LEU A 113 -14.64 -6.78 4.70
N GLU A 114 -15.85 -7.23 5.02
CA GLU A 114 -17.07 -7.01 4.24
C GLU A 114 -17.61 -5.59 4.44
N ASP A 115 -17.86 -5.20 5.70
CA ASP A 115 -18.41 -3.90 6.08
C ASP A 115 -17.55 -2.72 5.58
N TYR A 116 -16.22 -2.89 5.60
CA TYR A 116 -15.26 -1.88 5.18
C TYR A 116 -14.57 -2.20 3.84
N SER A 117 -15.21 -3.02 3.00
CA SER A 117 -14.70 -3.38 1.67
C SER A 117 -14.40 -2.13 0.83
N GLY A 118 -13.23 -2.11 0.18
CA GLY A 118 -12.77 -0.99 -0.63
C GLY A 118 -12.26 0.23 0.13
N GLN A 119 -12.48 0.32 1.44
CA GLN A 119 -12.08 1.46 2.26
C GLN A 119 -10.64 1.34 2.78
N PRO A 120 -9.88 2.44 2.91
CA PRO A 120 -8.52 2.41 3.46
C PRO A 120 -8.41 1.77 4.85
N ALA A 121 -9.49 1.84 5.64
CA ALA A 121 -9.56 1.21 6.95
C ALA A 121 -9.43 -0.32 6.93
N SER A 122 -9.77 -1.00 5.82
CA SER A 122 -9.66 -2.46 5.68
C SER A 122 -8.35 -2.94 5.04
N TYR A 123 -7.58 -2.02 4.47
CA TYR A 123 -6.38 -2.37 3.72
C TYR A 123 -5.35 -3.09 4.60
N GLY A 124 -4.76 -4.15 4.03
CA GLY A 124 -3.76 -4.97 4.70
C GLY A 124 -4.29 -6.00 5.70
N LEU A 125 -5.52 -5.86 6.24
CA LEU A 125 -6.05 -6.83 7.22
C LEU A 125 -6.18 -8.23 6.61
N ARG A 126 -6.76 -8.35 5.40
CA ARG A 126 -6.89 -9.66 4.72
C ARG A 126 -5.53 -10.31 4.47
N TYR A 127 -4.52 -9.53 4.06
CA TYR A 127 -3.16 -10.02 3.88
C TYR A 127 -2.56 -10.58 5.18
N ARG A 128 -2.69 -9.84 6.30
CA ARG A 128 -2.23 -10.32 7.62
C ARG A 128 -3.00 -11.57 8.08
N TRP A 129 -4.30 -11.59 7.87
CA TRP A 129 -5.16 -12.71 8.20
C TRP A 129 -4.74 -13.99 7.45
N LEU A 130 -4.53 -13.89 6.13
CA LEU A 130 -4.07 -15.01 5.30
C LEU A 130 -2.67 -15.51 5.72
N ASN A 131 -1.74 -14.61 6.07
CA ASN A 131 -0.44 -15.02 6.58
C ASN A 131 -0.53 -15.74 7.93
N TYR A 132 -1.38 -15.25 8.85
CA TYR A 132 -1.68 -15.95 10.10
C TYR A 132 -2.19 -17.36 9.83
N LEU A 133 -3.23 -17.49 8.99
CA LEU A 133 -3.83 -18.78 8.66
C LEU A 133 -2.82 -19.75 8.04
N ALA A 134 -2.02 -19.28 7.08
CA ALA A 134 -0.97 -20.08 6.45
C ALA A 134 0.09 -20.54 7.48
N SER A 135 0.53 -19.64 8.37
CA SER A 135 1.52 -19.97 9.43
C SER A 135 0.99 -20.96 10.47
N LYS A 136 -0.33 -21.04 10.65
CA LYS A 136 -0.99 -21.96 11.59
C LYS A 136 -1.50 -23.24 10.92
N GLY A 137 -1.29 -23.41 9.61
CA GLY A 137 -1.75 -24.57 8.86
C GLY A 137 -3.28 -24.66 8.72
N HIS A 138 -3.99 -23.53 8.84
CA HIS A 138 -5.45 -23.48 8.71
C HIS A 138 -5.88 -23.38 7.25
N ASN A 139 -5.58 -24.42 6.46
CA ASN A 139 -5.71 -24.41 5.00
C ASN A 139 -7.15 -24.15 4.52
N SER A 140 -8.17 -24.79 5.12
CA SER A 140 -9.57 -24.55 4.74
C SER A 140 -9.98 -23.10 4.98
N ALA A 141 -9.72 -22.56 6.18
CA ALA A 141 -10.02 -21.16 6.47
C ALA A 141 -9.23 -20.19 5.57
N PHE A 142 -7.99 -20.55 5.20
CA PHE A 142 -7.20 -19.78 4.24
C PHE A 142 -7.91 -19.73 2.88
N MET A 143 -8.34 -20.87 2.36
CA MET A 143 -9.00 -20.96 1.05
C MET A 143 -10.35 -20.23 1.04
N ASP A 144 -11.13 -20.29 2.12
CA ASP A 144 -12.37 -19.51 2.25
C ASP A 144 -12.12 -17.99 2.15
N SER A 145 -10.99 -17.54 2.70
CA SER A 145 -10.67 -16.11 2.88
C SER A 145 -9.81 -15.56 1.74
N TYR A 146 -9.16 -16.42 0.95
CA TYR A 146 -8.25 -16.03 -0.12
C TYR A 146 -9.01 -15.37 -1.28
N ARG A 147 -8.40 -14.37 -1.90
CA ARG A 147 -8.87 -13.71 -3.12
C ARG A 147 -7.69 -13.57 -4.08
N LYS A 148 -7.94 -13.60 -5.39
CA LYS A 148 -6.89 -13.36 -6.39
C LYS A 148 -6.27 -11.96 -6.21
N GLY A 149 -5.02 -11.79 -6.61
CA GLY A 149 -4.32 -10.50 -6.50
C GLY A 149 -3.66 -10.23 -5.15
N MET A 150 -3.59 -11.21 -4.24
CA MET A 150 -2.99 -11.07 -2.90
C MET A 150 -1.45 -11.15 -2.88
N GLY A 151 -0.80 -11.01 -4.03
CA GLY A 151 0.66 -11.13 -4.19
C GLY A 151 1.15 -12.58 -4.33
N ALA A 152 2.36 -12.74 -4.89
CA ALA A 152 2.92 -14.03 -5.28
C ALA A 152 2.97 -15.05 -4.12
N LYS A 153 3.40 -14.62 -2.93
CA LYS A 153 3.48 -15.48 -1.74
C LYS A 153 2.16 -16.18 -1.42
N LEU A 154 1.07 -15.40 -1.32
CA LEU A 154 -0.24 -15.94 -0.96
C LEU A 154 -0.87 -16.72 -2.11
N THR A 155 -0.63 -16.32 -3.36
CA THR A 155 -1.06 -17.09 -4.54
C THR A 155 -0.36 -18.45 -4.62
N CYS A 156 0.95 -18.51 -4.37
CA CYS A 156 1.68 -19.78 -4.32
C CYS A 156 1.19 -20.71 -3.22
N LYS A 157 0.85 -20.17 -2.03
CA LYS A 157 0.21 -20.94 -0.96
C LYS A 157 -1.17 -21.48 -1.37
N ALA A 158 -2.01 -20.63 -1.97
CA ALA A 158 -3.35 -21.02 -2.43
C ALA A 158 -3.29 -22.17 -3.45
N LEU A 159 -2.45 -22.02 -4.49
CA LEU A 159 -2.24 -23.05 -5.51
C LEU A 159 -1.66 -24.33 -4.90
N GLY A 160 -0.73 -24.22 -3.95
CA GLY A 160 -0.20 -25.36 -3.22
C GLY A 160 -1.28 -26.15 -2.47
N TYR A 161 -2.22 -25.47 -1.82
CA TYR A 161 -3.36 -26.12 -1.14
C TYR A 161 -4.34 -26.77 -2.12
N GLN A 162 -4.61 -26.12 -3.26
CA GLN A 162 -5.45 -26.68 -4.31
C GLN A 162 -4.82 -27.93 -4.93
N LEU A 163 -3.51 -27.90 -5.20
CA LEU A 163 -2.78 -29.06 -5.74
C LEU A 163 -2.79 -30.24 -4.80
N ALA A 164 -2.64 -30.01 -3.49
CA ALA A 164 -2.65 -31.08 -2.50
C ALA A 164 -4.02 -31.79 -2.36
N SER A 165 -5.09 -31.18 -2.86
CA SER A 165 -6.46 -31.70 -2.79
C SER A 165 -7.07 -32.03 -4.16
N SER A 166 -6.28 -32.00 -5.22
CA SER A 166 -6.75 -32.16 -6.60
C SER A 166 -6.49 -33.56 -7.15
N ASP A 167 -7.51 -34.13 -7.79
CA ASP A 167 -7.41 -35.37 -8.57
C ASP A 167 -6.74 -35.13 -9.95
N ASN A 168 -6.62 -33.87 -10.37
CA ASN A 168 -5.92 -33.51 -11.61
C ASN A 168 -4.92 -32.35 -11.37
N PRO A 169 -3.76 -32.63 -10.77
CA PRO A 169 -2.73 -31.62 -10.49
C PRO A 169 -2.24 -30.89 -11.75
N LYS A 170 -2.17 -31.58 -12.90
CA LYS A 170 -1.62 -31.01 -14.14
C LYS A 170 -2.46 -29.84 -14.66
N ALA A 171 -3.79 -29.92 -14.55
CA ALA A 171 -4.68 -28.82 -14.98
C ALA A 171 -4.49 -27.56 -14.14
N LEU A 172 -4.34 -27.69 -12.82
CA LEU A 172 -4.11 -26.57 -11.91
C LEU A 172 -2.74 -25.92 -12.08
N LEU A 173 -1.76 -26.73 -12.50
CA LEU A 173 -0.40 -26.25 -12.73
C LEU A 173 -0.27 -25.28 -13.93
N ASN A 174 -1.30 -25.15 -14.78
CA ASN A 174 -1.32 -24.12 -15.83
C ASN A 174 -1.41 -22.69 -15.26
N ASP A 175 -2.00 -22.52 -14.07
CA ASP A 175 -2.09 -21.21 -13.39
C ASP A 175 -0.72 -20.75 -12.84
N VAL A 176 0.30 -21.62 -12.85
CA VAL A 176 1.66 -21.32 -12.37
C VAL A 176 2.42 -20.44 -13.35
N ASP A 177 2.06 -20.44 -14.64
CA ASP A 177 2.74 -19.66 -15.68
C ASP A 177 2.75 -18.17 -15.33
N ALA A 178 1.63 -17.63 -14.84
CA ALA A 178 1.53 -16.23 -14.40
C ALA A 178 2.45 -15.88 -13.22
N LEU A 179 2.80 -16.86 -12.39
CA LEU A 179 3.78 -16.70 -11.31
C LEU A 179 5.22 -16.87 -11.79
N TRP A 180 5.43 -17.61 -12.88
CA TRP A 180 6.75 -17.88 -13.43
C TRP A 180 7.29 -16.72 -14.24
N TYR A 181 6.47 -16.09 -15.09
CA TYR A 181 6.88 -15.00 -15.98
C TYR A 181 7.09 -13.67 -15.24
N HIS A 182 8.14 -13.62 -14.43
CA HIS A 182 8.54 -12.45 -13.66
C HIS A 182 10.08 -12.36 -13.64
N GLY A 183 10.63 -11.16 -13.84
CA GLY A 183 12.07 -10.96 -13.96
C GLY A 183 12.82 -10.99 -12.64
N LYS A 184 12.12 -10.87 -11.50
CA LYS A 184 12.69 -11.02 -10.16
C LYS A 184 12.54 -12.43 -9.61
N SER A 185 13.34 -12.73 -8.59
CA SER A 185 13.13 -13.91 -7.75
C SER A 185 11.75 -13.85 -7.11
N GLN A 186 11.04 -14.99 -7.16
CA GLN A 186 9.77 -15.14 -6.48
C GLN A 186 10.01 -15.48 -5.01
N PRO A 187 9.01 -15.30 -4.12
CA PRO A 187 9.13 -15.70 -2.73
C PRO A 187 9.38 -17.20 -2.59
N ASP A 188 10.18 -17.61 -1.60
CA ASP A 188 10.52 -19.01 -1.30
C ASP A 188 9.28 -19.90 -1.12
N GLU A 189 8.14 -19.32 -0.72
CA GLU A 189 6.87 -20.03 -0.66
C GLU A 189 6.39 -20.60 -2.01
N CYS A 190 6.95 -20.14 -3.12
CA CYS A 190 6.67 -20.63 -4.47
C CYS A 190 7.53 -21.82 -4.89
N ASP A 191 8.63 -22.12 -4.18
CA ASP A 191 9.56 -23.18 -4.59
C ASP A 191 8.92 -24.57 -4.66
N PRO A 192 8.09 -25.01 -3.67
CA PRO A 192 7.41 -26.30 -3.77
C PRO A 192 6.47 -26.39 -4.97
N LEU A 193 5.82 -25.26 -5.32
CA LEU A 193 4.92 -25.16 -6.46
C LEU A 193 5.69 -25.29 -7.78
N PHE A 194 6.81 -24.56 -7.93
CA PHE A 194 7.66 -24.66 -9.12
C PHE A 194 8.34 -26.02 -9.25
N TYR A 195 8.69 -26.66 -8.14
CA TYR A 195 9.22 -28.02 -8.15
C TYR A 195 8.20 -29.00 -8.77
N GLN A 196 6.94 -28.95 -8.33
CA GLN A 196 5.89 -29.81 -8.88
C GLN A 196 5.58 -29.46 -10.35
N TRP A 197 5.53 -28.17 -10.69
CA TRP A 197 5.34 -27.70 -12.06
C TRP A 197 6.43 -28.25 -13.01
N ARG A 198 7.70 -28.19 -12.59
CA ARG A 198 8.82 -28.78 -13.32
C ARG A 198 8.74 -30.30 -13.42
N LYS A 199 8.43 -30.98 -12.31
CA LYS A 199 8.32 -32.46 -12.28
C LYS A 199 7.25 -32.99 -13.24
N ASN A 200 6.21 -32.21 -13.51
CA ASN A 200 5.15 -32.53 -14.46
C ASN A 200 5.47 -32.13 -15.91
N GLY A 201 6.70 -31.70 -16.20
CA GLY A 201 7.15 -31.31 -17.54
C GLY A 201 6.56 -29.99 -18.05
N LEU A 202 5.98 -29.17 -17.18
CA LEU A 202 5.35 -27.91 -17.58
C LEU A 202 6.31 -26.72 -17.59
N MET A 203 7.48 -26.86 -16.94
CA MET A 203 8.62 -25.94 -17.06
C MET A 203 9.44 -26.32 -18.30
N THR A 204 8.96 -25.94 -19.49
CA THR A 204 9.67 -26.23 -20.74
C THR A 204 10.87 -25.29 -20.93
N PRO A 205 11.87 -25.66 -21.74
CA PRO A 205 13.02 -24.79 -22.02
C PRO A 205 12.60 -23.41 -22.54
N GLU A 206 11.57 -23.34 -23.40
CA GLU A 206 11.04 -22.09 -23.94
C GLU A 206 10.53 -21.15 -22.83
N LYS A 207 9.86 -21.69 -21.81
CA LYS A 207 9.40 -20.89 -20.66
C LYS A 207 10.55 -20.40 -19.80
N VAL A 208 11.61 -21.20 -19.67
CA VAL A 208 12.82 -20.79 -18.93
C VAL A 208 13.55 -19.69 -19.69
N ILE A 209 13.73 -19.83 -21.00
CA ILE A 209 14.31 -18.80 -21.88
C ILE A 209 13.51 -17.51 -21.76
N ALA A 210 12.18 -17.57 -21.90
CA ALA A 210 11.32 -16.39 -21.77
C ALA A 210 11.54 -15.67 -20.42
N ARG A 211 11.68 -16.39 -19.30
CA ARG A 211 11.96 -15.78 -18.00
C ARG A 211 13.37 -15.18 -17.94
N ILE A 212 14.37 -15.78 -18.59
CA ILE A 212 15.72 -15.20 -18.73
C ILE A 212 15.63 -13.86 -19.46
N GLU A 213 14.89 -13.78 -20.56
CA GLU A 213 14.71 -12.53 -21.31
C GLU A 213 14.05 -11.44 -20.46
N ILE A 214 12.99 -11.79 -19.73
CA ILE A 214 12.30 -10.85 -18.82
C ILE A 214 13.28 -10.35 -17.75
N ALA A 215 13.99 -11.27 -17.09
CA ALA A 215 14.96 -10.92 -16.05
C ALA A 215 16.08 -10.03 -16.57
N ALA A 216 16.59 -10.30 -17.78
CA ALA A 216 17.60 -9.51 -18.43
C ALA A 216 17.10 -8.08 -18.75
N LYS A 217 15.91 -7.96 -19.36
CA LYS A 217 15.29 -6.67 -19.72
C LYS A 217 14.95 -5.82 -18.49
N GLU A 218 14.60 -6.44 -17.36
CA GLU A 218 14.35 -5.74 -16.10
C GLU A 218 15.61 -5.44 -15.27
N GLY A 219 16.82 -5.76 -15.78
CA GLY A 219 18.09 -5.54 -15.07
C GLY A 219 18.35 -6.51 -13.92
N ASN A 220 17.54 -7.57 -13.78
CA ASN A 220 17.62 -8.55 -12.68
C ASN A 220 18.58 -9.71 -13.00
N ARG A 221 19.78 -9.40 -13.48
CA ARG A 221 20.77 -10.38 -13.96
C ARG A 221 21.14 -11.50 -12.98
N ARG A 222 21.02 -11.24 -11.67
CA ARG A 222 21.43 -12.16 -10.60
C ARG A 222 20.66 -13.49 -10.61
N ILE A 223 19.45 -13.53 -11.20
CA ILE A 223 18.65 -14.75 -11.29
C ILE A 223 19.05 -15.64 -12.48
N ILE A 224 19.68 -15.07 -13.52
CA ILE A 224 19.97 -15.79 -14.77
C ILE A 224 20.85 -17.03 -14.54
N PRO A 225 21.89 -17.04 -13.67
CA PRO A 225 22.65 -18.26 -13.38
C PRO A 225 21.80 -19.38 -12.78
N TYR A 226 20.75 -19.06 -12.02
CA TYR A 226 19.80 -20.06 -11.53
C TYR A 226 18.91 -20.61 -12.64
N LEU A 227 18.41 -19.72 -13.52
CA LEU A 227 17.56 -20.11 -14.66
C LEU A 227 18.34 -20.93 -15.69
N LYS A 228 19.62 -20.62 -15.92
CA LYS A 228 20.52 -21.41 -16.77
C LYS A 228 20.56 -22.89 -16.37
N ARG A 229 20.55 -23.18 -15.07
CA ARG A 229 20.54 -24.56 -14.55
C ARG A 229 19.22 -25.30 -14.77
N GLN A 230 18.18 -24.62 -15.28
CA GLN A 230 16.91 -25.23 -15.65
C GLN A 230 16.81 -25.52 -17.16
N LEU A 231 17.81 -25.14 -17.96
CA LEU A 231 17.87 -25.41 -19.40
C LEU A 231 18.57 -26.74 -19.68
N PRO A 232 18.26 -27.40 -20.82
CA PRO A 232 19.09 -28.48 -21.33
C PRO A 232 20.45 -27.94 -21.78
N ASP A 233 21.49 -28.78 -21.73
CA ASP A 233 22.89 -28.37 -21.95
C ASP A 233 23.09 -27.62 -23.28
N ASN A 234 22.41 -28.06 -24.35
CA ASN A 234 22.47 -27.48 -25.69
C ASN A 234 21.82 -26.08 -25.82
N GLU A 235 21.10 -25.59 -24.81
CA GLU A 235 20.45 -24.28 -24.81
C GLU A 235 21.03 -23.30 -23.79
N THR A 236 21.94 -23.78 -22.92
CA THR A 236 22.56 -22.95 -21.88
C THR A 236 23.29 -21.71 -22.41
N TYR A 237 23.72 -21.74 -23.68
CA TYR A 237 24.36 -20.61 -24.37
C TYR A 237 23.47 -19.35 -24.46
N ILE A 238 22.13 -19.52 -24.47
CA ILE A 238 21.18 -18.41 -24.53
C ILE A 238 21.26 -17.58 -23.24
N ALA A 239 21.36 -18.25 -22.09
CA ALA A 239 21.53 -17.58 -20.81
C ALA A 239 22.86 -16.81 -20.74
N ASP A 240 23.93 -17.38 -21.30
CA ASP A 240 25.25 -16.73 -21.36
C ASP A 240 25.23 -15.49 -22.25
N ALA A 241 24.56 -15.55 -23.40
CA ALA A 241 24.38 -14.40 -24.28
C ALA A 241 23.66 -13.24 -23.57
N TRP A 242 22.55 -13.52 -22.87
CA TRP A 242 21.85 -12.51 -22.08
C TRP A 242 22.70 -11.94 -20.95
N LEU A 243 23.49 -12.77 -20.27
CA LEU A 243 24.46 -12.32 -19.27
C LEU A 243 25.57 -11.45 -19.87
N ALA A 244 25.99 -11.69 -21.11
CA ALA A 244 26.99 -10.84 -21.76
C ALA A 244 26.41 -9.46 -22.10
N VAL A 245 25.26 -9.40 -22.77
CA VAL A 245 24.67 -8.12 -23.23
C VAL A 245 24.27 -7.21 -22.08
N THR A 246 23.75 -7.76 -20.99
CA THR A 246 23.29 -6.93 -19.87
C THR A 246 24.44 -6.31 -19.06
N ARG A 247 25.71 -6.56 -19.42
CA ARG A 247 26.90 -6.35 -18.54
C ARG A 247 27.49 -4.96 -18.76
N ASP A 248 27.17 -4.43 -19.93
CA ASP A 248 27.62 -3.17 -20.49
C ASP A 248 26.52 -2.08 -20.37
N VAL A 249 25.48 -2.34 -19.56
CA VAL A 249 24.35 -1.43 -19.25
C VAL A 249 24.39 -1.07 -17.77
#